data_AF-A0A968PCH0-F1
#
_entry.id   AF-A0A968PCH0-F1
#
_cell.length_a   1.000
_cell.length_b   1.000
_cell.length_c   1.000
_cell.angle_alpha   90.00
_cell.angle_beta   90.00
_cell.angle_gamma   90.00
#
_symmetry.space_group_name_H-M   'P 1'
#
loop_
_entity.id
_entity.type
_entity.pdbx_description
1 polymer ?
#
loop_
_entity_poly.entity_id
_entity_poly.type
_entity_poly.pdbx_seq_one_letter_code
_entity_poly.pdbx_strand_id
1 'polypeptide(L)'
;MTVGPSLPAAYHALGFAINQKLAAFDHTLTLVDEPDAQGRVPAMRRLTQAMDKGQVDTLIMLGGNPAYDAPANMNFAALLEKVPHTIHLSHDINETSALSQWHLPRAHALECWGDGRSWDGTLAVQQPLILPLFDGRSPIELLAMVLDQPRI
;
A
#
# COMPACT_ATOMS: atom_id res chain seq x y z
N MET A 1 13.04 -2.18 -25.62
CA MET A 1 14.01 -1.90 -24.54
C MET A 1 13.26 -1.75 -23.22
N THR A 2 13.76 -2.37 -22.17
CA THR A 2 13.23 -2.22 -20.80
C THR A 2 14.08 -1.21 -20.01
N VAL A 3 13.46 -0.54 -19.04
CA VAL A 3 14.12 0.44 -18.17
C VAL A 3 13.78 0.07 -16.72
N GLY A 4 14.79 -0.02 -15.86
CA GLY A 4 14.62 -0.45 -14.47
C GLY A 4 14.02 0.65 -13.58
N PRO A 5 13.26 0.28 -12.52
CA PRO A 5 12.48 1.23 -11.71
C PRO A 5 13.32 2.21 -10.87
N SER A 6 14.61 1.93 -10.66
CA SER A 6 15.52 2.79 -9.90
C SER A 6 16.03 3.99 -10.70
N LEU A 7 15.78 4.03 -12.01
CA LEU A 7 16.26 5.09 -12.88
C LEU A 7 15.36 6.33 -12.82
N PRO A 8 15.91 7.54 -13.05
CA PRO A 8 15.11 8.75 -13.13
C PRO A 8 14.02 8.68 -14.20
N ALA A 9 12.90 9.39 -13.98
CA ALA A 9 11.76 9.43 -14.90
C ALA A 9 12.14 9.79 -16.36
N ALA A 10 13.20 10.59 -16.55
CA ALA A 10 13.72 10.92 -17.88
C ALA A 10 14.17 9.68 -18.68
N TYR A 11 14.76 8.66 -18.02
CA TYR A 11 15.16 7.41 -18.67
C TYR A 11 13.97 6.54 -19.01
N HIS A 12 12.91 6.57 -18.18
CA HIS A 12 11.67 5.86 -18.48
C HIS A 12 11.00 6.46 -19.72
N ALA A 13 10.93 7.80 -19.79
CA ALA A 13 10.42 8.52 -20.95
C ALA A 13 11.26 8.26 -22.21
N LEU A 14 12.60 8.19 -22.07
CA LEU A 14 13.49 7.82 -23.18
C LEU A 14 13.25 6.38 -23.65
N GLY A 15 13.09 5.44 -22.71
CA GLY A 15 12.74 4.04 -23.02
C GLY A 15 11.45 3.93 -23.80
N PHE A 16 10.43 4.67 -23.37
CA PHE A 16 9.16 4.80 -24.09
C PHE A 16 9.36 5.34 -25.51
N ALA A 17 10.11 6.43 -25.68
CA ALA A 17 10.37 7.05 -26.98
C ALA A 17 11.14 6.13 -27.94
N ILE A 18 12.13 5.39 -27.44
CA ILE A 18 12.87 4.39 -28.22
C ILE A 18 11.93 3.27 -28.67
N ASN A 19 11.10 2.74 -27.78
CA ASN A 19 10.12 1.72 -28.11
C ASN A 19 9.10 2.21 -29.15
N GLN A 20 8.73 3.49 -29.10
CA GLN A 20 7.89 4.11 -30.13
C GLN A 20 8.57 4.11 -31.50
N LYS A 21 9.86 4.48 -31.55
CA LYS A 21 10.64 4.51 -32.80
C LYS A 21 10.86 3.12 -33.39
N LEU A 22 10.92 2.09 -32.55
CA LEU A 22 11.05 0.70 -32.96
C LEU A 22 9.70 0.05 -33.33
N ALA A 23 8.59 0.80 -33.30
CA ALA A 23 7.24 0.28 -33.50
C ALA A 23 6.94 -0.93 -32.61
N ALA A 24 7.34 -0.88 -31.33
CA ALA A 24 7.19 -1.99 -30.40
C ALA A 24 5.78 -2.12 -29.79
N PHE A 25 5.01 -1.02 -29.79
CA PHE A 25 3.63 -0.99 -29.29
C PHE A 25 2.72 -1.87 -30.14
N ASP A 26 1.76 -2.54 -29.49
CA ASP A 26 0.81 -3.51 -30.09
C ASP A 26 1.44 -4.79 -30.68
N HIS A 27 2.77 -4.91 -30.63
CA HIS A 27 3.50 -6.10 -31.05
C HIS A 27 4.17 -6.82 -29.87
N THR A 28 4.86 -6.06 -29.03
CA THR A 28 5.62 -6.59 -27.88
C THR A 28 5.36 -5.82 -26.59
N LEU A 29 4.82 -4.61 -26.70
CA LEU A 29 4.45 -3.77 -25.56
C LEU A 29 2.99 -3.42 -25.66
N THR A 30 2.25 -3.78 -24.61
CA THR A 30 0.85 -3.38 -24.43
C THR A 30 0.80 -2.35 -23.32
N LEU A 31 0.15 -1.21 -23.59
CA LEU A 31 -0.15 -0.24 -22.56
C LEU A 31 -1.47 -0.64 -21.90
N VAL A 32 -1.45 -0.65 -20.57
CA VAL A 32 -2.61 -0.97 -19.74
C VAL A 32 -2.86 0.21 -18.80
N ASP A 33 -4.12 0.44 -18.46
CA ASP A 33 -4.49 1.47 -17.50
C ASP A 33 -3.94 1.12 -16.12
N GLU A 34 -3.19 2.05 -15.53
CA GLU A 34 -2.70 1.95 -14.16
C GLU A 34 -3.69 2.63 -13.22
N PRO A 35 -4.50 1.88 -12.44
CA PRO A 35 -5.50 2.46 -11.54
C PRO A 35 -4.86 3.31 -10.43
N ASP A 36 -3.62 3.04 -10.05
CA ASP A 36 -2.89 3.75 -8.99
C ASP A 36 -1.75 4.63 -9.54
N ALA A 37 -2.02 5.36 -10.63
CA ALA A 37 -1.03 6.23 -11.28
C ALA A 37 -0.49 7.38 -10.40
N GLN A 38 -1.03 7.58 -9.18
CA GLN A 38 -0.54 8.60 -8.25
C GLN A 38 0.81 8.20 -7.63
N GLY A 39 1.78 9.12 -7.65
CA GLY A 39 3.08 8.89 -7.05
C GLY A 39 3.02 8.64 -5.54
N ARG A 40 3.57 7.50 -5.10
CA ARG A 40 3.61 7.06 -3.69
C ARG A 40 4.42 8.01 -2.79
N VAL A 41 5.55 8.51 -3.28
CA VAL A 41 6.44 9.42 -2.53
C VAL A 41 5.79 10.79 -2.25
N PRO A 42 5.17 11.48 -3.23
CA PRO A 42 4.36 12.66 -2.95
C PRO A 42 3.23 12.45 -1.95
N ALA A 43 2.50 11.31 -2.04
CA ALA A 43 1.44 10.99 -1.11
C ALA A 43 1.95 10.83 0.34
N MET A 44 3.05 10.08 0.53
CA MET A 44 3.69 9.93 1.83
C MET A 44 4.15 11.27 2.41
N ARG A 45 4.72 12.15 1.57
CA ARG A 45 5.13 13.50 2.00
C ARG A 45 3.94 14.36 2.45
N ARG A 46 2.81 14.28 1.77
CA ARG A 46 1.59 15.00 2.18
C ARG A 46 1.08 14.48 3.52
N LEU A 47 1.10 13.16 3.72
CA LEU A 47 0.72 12.54 4.99
C LEU A 47 1.62 13.01 6.13
N THR A 48 2.94 12.93 5.98
CA THR A 48 3.87 13.35 7.05
C THR A 48 3.75 14.84 7.38
N GLN A 49 3.51 15.69 6.38
CA GLN A 49 3.21 17.10 6.60
C GLN A 49 1.89 17.34 7.35
N ALA A 50 0.85 16.54 7.07
CA ALA A 50 -0.41 16.64 7.80
C ALA A 50 -0.27 16.16 9.25
N MET A 51 0.47 15.08 9.48
CA MET A 51 0.82 14.59 10.82
C MET A 51 1.58 15.64 11.62
N ASP A 52 2.59 16.27 11.02
CA ASP A 52 3.39 17.30 11.68
C ASP A 52 2.57 18.54 12.07
N LYS A 53 1.58 18.89 11.25
CA LYS A 53 0.62 19.97 11.52
C LYS A 53 -0.48 19.59 12.50
N GLY A 54 -0.49 18.35 13.02
CA GLY A 54 -1.55 17.86 13.90
C GLY A 54 -2.93 17.76 13.22
N GLN A 55 -2.95 17.62 11.89
CA GLN A 55 -4.19 17.51 11.09
C GLN A 55 -4.71 16.08 11.00
N VAL A 56 -3.94 15.11 11.51
CA VAL A 56 -4.31 13.69 11.53
C VAL A 56 -4.65 13.33 12.97
N ASP A 57 -5.93 13.08 13.22
CA ASP A 57 -6.42 12.60 14.51
C ASP A 57 -6.27 11.07 14.64
N THR A 58 -6.74 10.36 13.61
CA THR A 58 -6.67 8.90 13.53
C THR A 58 -5.94 8.46 12.27
N LEU A 59 -4.93 7.59 12.43
CA LEU A 59 -4.18 6.98 11.34
C LEU A 59 -4.33 5.46 11.36
N ILE A 60 -4.91 4.91 10.30
CA ILE A 60 -5.05 3.47 10.07
C ILE A 60 -4.04 3.02 9.02
N MET A 61 -3.16 2.09 9.39
CA MET A 61 -2.10 1.55 8.55
C MET A 61 -2.42 0.10 8.19
N LEU A 62 -2.82 -0.12 6.93
CA LEU A 62 -3.22 -1.43 6.41
C LEU A 62 -2.01 -2.24 5.94
N GLY A 63 -1.16 -2.61 6.89
CA GLY A 63 0.11 -3.32 6.66
C GLY A 63 1.30 -2.39 6.45
N GLY A 64 2.32 -2.90 5.78
CA GLY A 64 3.60 -2.21 5.59
C GLY A 64 4.37 -1.99 6.90
N ASN A 65 5.54 -1.36 6.78
CA ASN A 65 6.35 -0.95 7.91
C ASN A 65 6.90 0.48 7.71
N PRO A 66 6.04 1.52 7.59
CA PRO A 66 6.46 2.88 7.28
C PRO A 66 7.43 3.49 8.31
N ALA A 67 7.43 3.05 9.57
CA ALA A 67 8.44 3.47 10.54
C ALA A 67 9.86 3.06 10.13
N TYR A 68 10.01 1.95 9.41
CA TYR A 68 11.27 1.44 8.88
C TYR A 68 11.50 1.84 7.41
N ASP A 69 10.49 1.67 6.56
CA ASP A 69 10.60 1.81 5.10
C ASP A 69 10.60 3.26 4.61
N ALA A 70 10.02 4.19 5.39
CA ALA A 70 9.91 5.57 4.94
C ALA A 70 11.31 6.21 4.81
N PRO A 71 11.54 7.05 3.78
CA PRO A 71 12.78 7.79 3.66
C PRO A 71 13.10 8.57 4.94
N ALA A 72 14.35 8.49 5.41
CA ALA A 72 14.77 9.10 6.68
C ALA A 72 14.43 10.61 6.77
N ASN A 73 14.46 11.33 5.66
CA ASN A 73 14.10 12.76 5.62
C ASN A 73 12.62 13.06 5.84
N MET A 74 11.74 12.05 5.93
CA MET A 74 10.32 12.21 6.25
C MET A 74 10.00 12.02 7.73
N ASN A 75 10.95 11.54 8.55
CA ASN A 75 10.81 11.36 10.00
C ASN A 75 9.50 10.68 10.44
N PHE A 76 9.04 9.68 9.69
CA PHE A 76 7.71 9.08 9.91
C PHE A 76 7.52 8.54 11.33
N ALA A 77 8.50 7.81 11.87
CA ALA A 77 8.44 7.25 13.22
C ALA A 77 8.17 8.31 14.30
N ALA A 78 8.91 9.42 14.27
CA ALA A 78 8.73 10.52 15.23
C ALA A 78 7.40 11.26 15.05
N LEU A 79 6.88 11.31 13.82
CA LEU A 79 5.56 11.90 13.55
C LEU A 79 4.42 10.98 13.98
N LEU A 80 4.62 9.66 13.94
CA LEU A 80 3.61 8.69 14.35
C LEU A 80 3.26 8.84 15.84
N GLU A 81 4.25 9.11 16.68
CA GLU A 81 4.07 9.38 18.12
C GLU A 81 3.21 10.63 18.39
N LYS A 82 3.10 11.56 17.42
CA LYS A 82 2.26 12.76 17.55
C LYS A 82 0.78 12.50 17.23
N VAL A 83 0.46 11.40 16.55
CA VAL A 83 -0.91 11.10 16.13
C VAL A 83 -1.67 10.47 17.31
N PRO A 84 -2.82 11.04 17.74
CA PRO A 84 -3.55 10.56 18.91
C PRO A 84 -3.99 9.09 18.84
N HIS A 85 -4.48 8.66 17.68
CA HIS A 85 -5.00 7.32 17.46
C HIS A 85 -4.27 6.64 16.29
N THR A 86 -3.44 5.66 16.61
CA THR A 86 -2.67 4.91 15.60
C THR A 86 -3.07 3.43 15.64
N ILE A 87 -3.49 2.93 14.49
CA ILE A 87 -3.98 1.56 14.31
C ILE A 87 -3.16 0.90 13.21
N HIS A 88 -2.48 -0.20 13.53
CA HIS A 88 -1.65 -0.94 12.59
C HIS A 88 -2.16 -2.37 12.43
N LEU A 89 -2.51 -2.73 11.19
CA LEU A 89 -2.94 -4.08 10.82
C LEU A 89 -1.78 -4.81 10.14
N SER A 90 -1.07 -5.68 10.84
CA SER A 90 0.11 -6.39 10.29
C SER A 90 0.15 -7.88 10.65
N HIS A 91 0.94 -8.64 9.87
CA HIS A 91 1.20 -10.05 10.17
C HIS A 91 2.22 -10.21 11.30
N ASP A 92 3.20 -9.30 11.34
CA ASP A 92 4.31 -9.33 12.27
C ASP A 92 4.25 -8.11 13.19
N ILE A 93 4.78 -8.27 14.40
CA ILE A 93 5.06 -7.15 15.30
C ILE A 93 6.38 -6.53 14.83
N ASN A 94 6.30 -5.37 14.17
CA ASN A 94 7.45 -4.67 13.61
C ASN A 94 7.61 -3.25 14.21
N GLU A 95 8.55 -2.45 13.68
CA GLU A 95 8.84 -1.10 14.14
C GLU A 95 7.61 -0.20 14.12
N THR A 96 6.74 -0.34 13.11
CA THR A 96 5.49 0.41 13.04
C THR A 96 4.49 -0.09 14.08
N SER A 97 4.40 -1.41 14.30
CA SER A 97 3.53 -1.99 15.33
C SER A 97 3.92 -1.54 16.73
N ALA A 98 5.23 -1.49 17.00
CA ALA A 98 5.79 -1.09 18.30
C ALA A 98 5.50 0.38 18.65
N LEU A 99 5.39 1.24 17.64
CA LEU A 99 5.07 2.66 17.78
C LEU A 99 3.56 2.96 17.71
N SER A 100 2.74 1.97 17.35
CA SER A 100 1.30 2.14 17.21
C SER A 100 0.56 1.86 18.53
N GLN A 101 -0.51 2.61 18.80
CA GLN A 101 -1.35 2.42 19.98
C GLN A 101 -2.12 1.10 19.91
N TRP A 102 -2.59 0.73 18.71
CA TRP A 102 -3.28 -0.52 18.45
C TRP A 102 -2.55 -1.29 17.38
N HIS A 103 -2.22 -2.56 17.69
CA HIS A 103 -1.77 -3.53 16.71
C HIS A 103 -2.84 -4.62 16.59
N LEU A 104 -3.35 -4.82 15.37
CA LEU A 104 -4.32 -5.85 15.04
C LEU A 104 -3.64 -6.94 14.20
N PRO A 105 -3.90 -8.23 14.51
CA PRO A 105 -3.41 -9.32 13.68
C PRO A 105 -4.08 -9.28 12.30
N ARG A 106 -3.27 -9.18 11.25
CA ARG A 106 -3.76 -9.26 9.87
C ARG A 106 -3.99 -10.71 9.48
N ALA A 107 -5.14 -11.04 8.91
CA ALA A 107 -5.37 -12.32 8.26
C ALA A 107 -4.53 -12.42 6.99
N HIS A 108 -3.89 -13.57 6.78
CA HIS A 108 -3.18 -13.84 5.53
C HIS A 108 -4.17 -13.95 4.36
N ALA A 109 -3.68 -13.75 3.14
CA ALA A 109 -4.50 -13.85 1.92
C ALA A 109 -5.19 -15.24 1.76
N LEU A 110 -4.62 -16.29 2.35
CA LEU A 110 -5.18 -17.65 2.34
C LEU A 110 -6.24 -17.87 3.42
N GLU A 111 -6.43 -16.91 4.31
CA GLU A 111 -7.30 -17.00 5.49
C GLU A 111 -8.54 -16.11 5.37
N CYS A 112 -8.64 -15.28 4.32
CA CYS A 112 -9.73 -14.34 4.15
C CYS A 112 -10.21 -14.21 2.70
N TRP A 113 -11.48 -13.84 2.57
CA TRP A 113 -12.05 -13.39 1.31
C TRP A 113 -11.47 -12.04 0.89
N GLY A 114 -11.37 -11.84 -0.42
CA GLY A 114 -11.00 -10.56 -1.00
C GLY A 114 -11.06 -10.61 -2.52
N ASP A 115 -10.49 -9.59 -3.13
CA ASP A 115 -10.38 -9.45 -4.57
C ASP A 115 -9.03 -8.80 -4.92
N GLY A 116 -8.66 -8.93 -6.19
CA GLY A 116 -7.42 -8.37 -6.71
C GLY A 116 -7.49 -8.10 -8.19
N ARG A 117 -6.61 -7.20 -8.64
CA ARG A 117 -6.41 -6.88 -10.05
C ARG A 117 -4.97 -7.21 -10.44
N SER A 118 -4.82 -8.08 -11.45
CA SER A 118 -3.52 -8.42 -12.03
C SER A 118 -2.96 -7.26 -12.84
N TRP A 119 -1.66 -7.33 -13.18
CA TRP A 119 -0.95 -6.30 -13.93
C TRP A 119 -1.57 -5.99 -15.31
N ASP A 120 -2.26 -6.96 -15.91
CA ASP A 120 -2.95 -6.85 -17.19
C ASP A 120 -4.39 -6.32 -17.05
N GLY A 121 -4.82 -6.03 -15.82
CA GLY A 121 -6.16 -5.58 -15.49
C GLY A 121 -7.17 -6.69 -15.19
N THR A 122 -6.79 -7.97 -15.29
CA THR A 122 -7.67 -9.10 -14.98
C THR A 122 -8.11 -9.06 -13.51
N LEU A 123 -9.42 -9.12 -13.27
CA LEU A 123 -10.00 -9.18 -11.93
C LEU A 123 -10.09 -10.64 -11.44
N ALA A 124 -9.73 -10.87 -10.18
CA ALA A 124 -9.81 -12.18 -9.55
C ALA A 124 -10.39 -12.06 -8.14
N VAL A 125 -11.13 -13.09 -7.73
CA VAL A 125 -11.62 -13.23 -6.36
C VAL A 125 -10.63 -14.10 -5.58
N GLN A 126 -10.23 -13.62 -4.41
CA GLN A 126 -9.44 -14.35 -3.43
C GLN A 126 -10.35 -15.17 -2.53
N GLN A 127 -10.10 -16.48 -2.45
CA GLN A 127 -10.84 -17.39 -1.60
C GLN A 127 -9.96 -17.88 -0.44
N PRO A 128 -10.49 -17.96 0.79
CA PRO A 128 -9.77 -18.57 1.89
C PRO A 128 -9.64 -20.07 1.66
N LEU A 129 -8.42 -20.61 1.83
CA LEU A 129 -8.16 -22.05 1.82
C LEU A 129 -8.22 -22.66 3.22
N ILE A 130 -8.07 -21.81 4.25
CA ILE A 130 -8.14 -22.19 5.66
C ILE A 130 -8.87 -21.10 6.46
N LEU A 131 -9.32 -21.44 7.66
CA LEU A 131 -9.82 -20.45 8.62
C LEU A 131 -8.64 -19.64 9.21
N PRO A 132 -8.84 -18.37 9.62
CA PRO A 132 -7.80 -17.57 10.27
C PRO A 132 -7.24 -18.26 11.51
N LEU A 133 -5.93 -18.55 11.51
CA LEU A 133 -5.30 -19.30 12.60
C LEU A 133 -5.24 -18.50 13.91
N PHE A 134 -5.13 -17.18 13.82
CA PHE A 134 -4.97 -16.26 14.95
C PHE A 134 -6.14 -15.30 15.11
N ASP A 135 -7.33 -15.65 14.58
CA ASP A 135 -8.50 -14.76 14.51
C ASP A 135 -8.17 -13.38 13.90
N GLY A 136 -7.25 -13.39 12.93
CA GLY A 136 -6.82 -12.20 12.21
C GLY A 136 -7.95 -11.59 11.39
N ARG A 137 -7.80 -10.30 11.06
CA ARG A 137 -8.76 -9.56 10.24
C ARG A 137 -8.15 -9.16 8.91
N SER A 138 -8.93 -9.24 7.83
CA SER A 138 -8.52 -8.70 6.54
C SER A 138 -8.61 -7.16 6.55
N PRO A 139 -7.91 -6.46 5.64
CA PRO A 139 -8.09 -5.02 5.46
C PRO A 139 -9.55 -4.64 5.16
N ILE A 140 -10.27 -5.49 4.43
CA ILE A 140 -11.67 -5.27 4.06
C ILE A 140 -12.57 -5.36 5.30
N GLU A 141 -12.39 -6.38 6.14
CA GLU A 141 -13.15 -6.52 7.39
C GLU A 141 -12.87 -5.34 8.33
N LEU A 142 -11.61 -4.89 8.43
CA LEU A 142 -11.25 -3.75 9.29
C LEU A 142 -11.92 -2.46 8.80
N LEU A 143 -11.87 -2.18 7.50
CA LEU A 143 -12.55 -1.01 6.94
C LEU A 143 -14.07 -1.10 7.08
N ALA A 144 -14.67 -2.29 6.91
CA ALA A 144 -16.09 -2.50 7.17
C ALA A 144 -16.45 -2.16 8.62
N MET A 145 -15.64 -2.58 9.60
CA MET A 145 -15.83 -2.23 11.02
C MET A 145 -15.75 -0.72 11.27
N VAL A 146 -14.79 -0.02 10.64
CA VAL A 146 -14.68 1.45 10.73
C VAL A 146 -15.91 2.16 10.16
N LEU A 147 -16.52 1.56 9.14
CA LEU A 147 -17.74 2.07 8.49
C LEU A 147 -19.04 1.60 9.17
N ASP A 148 -18.95 0.95 10.34
CA ASP A 148 -20.09 0.37 11.07
C ASP A 148 -20.92 -0.62 10.22
N GLN A 149 -20.24 -1.37 9.35
CA GLN A 149 -20.84 -2.40 8.53
C GLN A 149 -20.74 -3.79 9.18
N PRO A 150 -21.71 -4.68 8.92
CA PRO A 150 -21.66 -6.04 9.44
C PRO A 150 -20.46 -6.80 8.88
N ARG A 151 -19.94 -7.74 9.67
CA ARG A 151 -18.85 -8.62 9.24
C ARG A 151 -19.30 -9.47 8.04
N ILE A 152 -18.47 -9.47 7.01
CA ILE A 152 -18.60 -10.28 5.78
C ILE A 152 -17.97 -11.65 5.98
#